data_AF-R5KNM9-F1
#
_entry.id   AF-R5KNM9-F1
#
_cell.length_a   1.000
_cell.length_b   1.000
_cell.length_c   1.000
_cell.angle_alpha   90.00
_cell.angle_beta   90.00
_cell.angle_gamma   90.00
#
_symmetry.space_group_name_H-M   'P 1'
#
loop_
_entity.id
_entity.type
_entity.pdbx_description
1 polymer ?
#
loop_
_entity_poly.entity_id
_entity_poly.type
_entity_poly.pdbx_seq_one_letter_code
_entity_poly.pdbx_strand_id
1 'polypeptide(L)'
;MNRKRGVAGIWILAAVLIVLTAAGVFYYNKVYKPSLEQATAQSTSYNVNGQGPQKTGKRTLIAENDGVSVYKDGDYAIIVHGDTEAEFADWNENFGSTNTRVYLQDFDQNGRADIILLDEETPAGSDETQPLYGLYVLTPSESGGKDPYTVHYTNAENWLAYFNGIVTCYLSRPQAYPNLLQFVMDYSTTNVQFDAQTGLALPEFRAYYTNAPRAQDGSYADVDSIRLAPAVISYDEDENVAHAQIPVYALYKNADEQQIGNITVGIELRNDTLSIRAKSVVYAPLEELAAAAPQR
;
A
#
# COMPACT_ATOMS: atom_id res chain seq x y z
N MET A 1 29.30 -38.57 -30.86
CA MET A 1 28.16 -37.80 -31.39
C MET A 1 27.39 -37.24 -30.18
N ASN A 2 27.45 -35.92 -29.88
CA ASN A 2 26.52 -35.17 -28.98
C ASN A 2 26.96 -33.74 -28.56
N ARG A 3 27.98 -33.12 -29.18
CA ARG A 3 28.34 -31.70 -28.89
C ARG A 3 27.45 -30.64 -29.54
N LYS A 4 26.56 -31.01 -30.48
CA LYS A 4 25.67 -30.05 -31.19
C LYS A 4 24.34 -29.76 -30.47
N ARG A 5 23.99 -30.51 -29.41
CA ARG A 5 22.72 -30.31 -28.68
C ARG A 5 22.77 -29.21 -27.60
N GLY A 6 23.94 -28.94 -27.03
CA GLY A 6 24.10 -27.93 -25.96
C GLY A 6 24.01 -26.48 -26.45
N VAL A 7 24.57 -26.17 -27.62
CA VAL A 7 24.55 -24.80 -28.17
C VAL A 7 23.15 -24.41 -28.66
N ALA A 8 22.43 -25.32 -29.30
CA ALA A 8 21.05 -25.07 -29.75
C ALA A 8 20.09 -24.86 -28.56
N GLY A 9 20.26 -25.58 -27.45
CA GLY A 9 19.45 -25.41 -26.24
C GLY A 9 19.63 -24.04 -25.57
N ILE A 10 20.85 -23.50 -25.56
CA ILE A 10 21.15 -22.17 -25.00
C ILE A 10 20.49 -21.06 -25.83
N TRP A 11 20.53 -21.16 -27.16
CA TRP A 11 19.87 -20.19 -28.04
C TRP A 11 18.33 -20.23 -27.92
N ILE A 12 17.75 -21.41 -27.68
CA ILE A 12 16.32 -21.55 -27.43
C ILE A 12 15.93 -20.93 -26.08
N LEU A 13 16.70 -21.17 -25.02
CA LEU A 13 16.48 -20.56 -23.70
C LEU A 13 16.62 -19.04 -23.73
N ALA A 14 17.62 -18.51 -24.45
CA ALA A 14 17.80 -17.07 -24.62
C ALA A 14 16.62 -16.45 -25.40
N ALA A 15 16.15 -17.11 -26.46
CA ALA A 15 14.99 -16.66 -27.22
C ALA A 15 13.70 -16.67 -26.36
N VAL A 16 13.49 -17.71 -25.54
CA VAL A 16 12.35 -17.79 -24.62
C VAL A 16 12.41 -16.69 -23.56
N LEU A 17 13.58 -16.42 -22.98
CA LEU A 17 13.76 -15.34 -21.99
C LEU A 17 13.48 -13.96 -22.58
N ILE A 18 13.90 -13.71 -23.83
CA ILE A 18 13.61 -12.46 -24.55
C ILE A 18 12.11 -12.30 -24.80
N VAL A 19 11.42 -13.38 -25.18
CA VAL A 19 9.96 -13.35 -25.38
C VAL A 19 9.22 -13.12 -24.06
N LEU A 20 9.66 -13.75 -22.96
CA LEU A 20 9.06 -13.56 -21.63
C LEU A 20 9.30 -12.16 -21.07
N THR A 21 10.49 -11.59 -21.24
CA THR A 21 10.77 -10.21 -20.83
C THR A 21 10.00 -9.21 -21.69
N ALA A 22 9.90 -9.42 -23.01
CA ALA A 22 9.07 -8.59 -23.88
C ALA A 22 7.58 -8.68 -23.52
N ALA A 23 7.07 -9.88 -23.22
CA ALA A 23 5.70 -10.08 -22.78
C ALA A 23 5.43 -9.45 -21.40
N GLY A 24 6.38 -9.56 -20.46
CA GLY A 24 6.29 -8.93 -19.14
C GLY A 24 6.31 -7.41 -19.21
N VAL A 25 7.22 -6.83 -20.02
CA VAL A 25 7.28 -5.37 -20.26
C VAL A 25 6.03 -4.88 -20.99
N PHE A 26 5.53 -5.65 -21.96
CA PHE A 26 4.28 -5.32 -22.65
C PHE A 26 3.09 -5.37 -21.69
N TYR A 27 2.94 -6.43 -20.90
CA TYR A 27 1.88 -6.56 -19.92
C TYR A 27 1.94 -5.43 -18.87
N TYR A 28 3.13 -5.13 -18.36
CA TYR A 28 3.35 -4.04 -17.42
C TYR A 28 2.94 -2.68 -18.03
N ASN A 29 3.38 -2.36 -19.25
CA ASN A 29 3.10 -1.06 -19.87
C ASN A 29 1.70 -0.92 -20.46
N LYS A 30 1.06 -2.00 -20.92
CA LYS A 30 -0.24 -1.97 -21.62
C LYS A 30 -1.43 -2.41 -20.77
N VAL A 31 -1.20 -3.21 -19.73
CA VAL A 31 -2.27 -3.74 -18.89
C VAL A 31 -2.14 -3.18 -17.48
N TYR A 32 -0.98 -3.37 -16.84
CA TYR A 32 -0.81 -3.03 -15.42
C TYR A 32 -0.72 -1.53 -15.14
N LYS A 33 0.11 -0.79 -15.89
CA LYS A 33 0.24 0.67 -15.72
C LYS A 33 -1.07 1.41 -16.07
N PRO A 34 -1.75 1.09 -17.18
CA PRO A 34 -3.05 1.70 -17.49
C PRO A 34 -4.15 1.28 -16.52
N SER A 35 -4.14 0.07 -15.95
CA SER A 35 -5.10 -0.32 -14.91
C SER A 35 -4.85 0.40 -13.59
N LEU A 36 -3.58 0.67 -13.25
CA LEU A 36 -3.23 1.49 -12.09
C LEU A 36 -3.64 2.95 -12.30
N GLU A 37 -3.37 3.51 -13.48
CA GLU A 37 -3.79 4.86 -13.86
C GLU A 37 -5.32 4.95 -13.97
N GLN A 38 -6.00 3.90 -14.44
CA GLN A 38 -7.47 3.81 -14.43
C GLN A 38 -8.04 3.64 -13.03
N ALA A 39 -7.43 2.85 -12.15
CA ALA A 39 -7.90 2.70 -10.76
C ALA A 39 -7.65 4.00 -9.97
N THR A 40 -6.52 4.67 -10.20
CA THR A 40 -6.25 6.01 -9.65
C THR A 40 -7.27 7.02 -10.18
N ALA A 41 -7.53 7.02 -11.49
CA ALA A 41 -8.53 7.89 -12.10
C ALA A 41 -9.97 7.51 -11.75
N GLN A 42 -10.30 6.24 -11.46
CA GLN A 42 -11.64 5.79 -11.07
C GLN A 42 -11.90 6.04 -9.58
N SER A 43 -10.86 5.99 -8.74
CA SER A 43 -10.92 6.35 -7.32
C SER A 43 -10.95 7.87 -7.10
N THR A 44 -10.53 8.68 -8.08
CA THR A 44 -10.66 10.16 -8.05
C THR A 44 -11.65 10.73 -9.08
N SER A 45 -12.23 9.92 -9.97
CA SER A 45 -13.24 10.37 -10.93
C SER A 45 -14.16 9.23 -11.37
N TYR A 46 -15.38 9.26 -10.84
CA TYR A 46 -16.50 8.49 -11.38
C TYR A 46 -17.33 9.41 -12.29
N ASN A 47 -17.24 9.20 -13.61
CA ASN A 47 -18.03 9.92 -14.59
C ASN A 47 -19.36 9.16 -14.83
N VAL A 48 -20.36 9.38 -13.97
CA VAL A 48 -21.72 8.91 -14.22
C VAL A 48 -22.34 9.79 -15.29
N ASN A 49 -22.49 9.25 -16.50
CA ASN A 49 -23.41 9.77 -17.50
C ASN A 49 -23.38 11.30 -17.69
N GLY A 50 -22.19 11.90 -17.86
CA GLY A 50 -22.08 13.27 -18.39
C GLY A 50 -22.75 14.37 -17.57
N GLN A 51 -23.09 14.14 -16.30
CA GLN A 51 -23.45 15.19 -15.36
C GLN A 51 -22.27 15.40 -14.43
N GLY A 52 -21.66 16.59 -14.48
CA GLY A 52 -20.60 16.97 -13.56
C GLY A 52 -21.08 17.01 -12.10
N PRO A 53 -20.16 17.19 -11.14
CA PRO A 53 -20.46 17.14 -9.71
C PRO A 53 -21.60 18.09 -9.31
N GLN A 54 -22.55 17.58 -8.52
CA GLN A 54 -23.78 18.28 -8.14
C GLN A 54 -23.82 18.59 -6.66
N LYS A 55 -24.29 19.81 -6.35
CA LYS A 55 -24.66 20.20 -4.99
C LYS A 55 -26.08 19.73 -4.70
N THR A 56 -26.32 19.35 -3.45
CA THR A 56 -27.68 19.14 -2.93
C THR A 56 -28.34 20.45 -2.49
N GLY A 57 -27.54 21.50 -2.28
CA GLY A 57 -27.96 22.77 -1.69
C GLY A 57 -28.10 22.70 -0.17
N LYS A 58 -27.69 21.59 0.45
CA LYS A 58 -27.74 21.36 1.89
C LYS A 58 -26.37 20.98 2.41
N ARG A 59 -25.71 21.96 3.02
CA ARG A 59 -24.46 21.79 3.74
C ARG A 59 -24.66 20.96 5.02
N THR A 60 -23.87 19.91 5.18
CA THR A 60 -23.86 19.05 6.37
C THR A 60 -22.46 19.04 6.98
N LEU A 61 -22.31 19.34 8.27
CA LEU A 61 -21.03 19.25 8.97
C LEU A 61 -20.69 17.77 9.15
N ILE A 62 -19.49 17.37 8.73
CA ILE A 62 -18.99 16.00 8.84
C ILE A 62 -17.97 15.88 9.97
N ALA A 63 -17.05 16.84 10.07
CA ALA A 63 -16.01 16.83 11.09
C ALA A 63 -15.57 18.26 11.43
N GLU A 64 -15.06 18.44 12.64
CA GLU A 64 -14.53 19.71 13.12
C GLU A 64 -13.43 19.45 14.14
N ASN A 65 -12.29 20.10 13.98
CA ASN A 65 -11.22 20.11 14.97
C ASN A 65 -10.30 21.32 14.77
N ASP A 66 -9.72 21.85 15.84
CA ASP A 66 -8.70 22.91 15.82
C ASP A 66 -9.01 24.12 14.91
N GLY A 67 -10.27 24.54 14.86
CA GLY A 67 -10.70 25.69 14.04
C GLY A 67 -10.87 25.38 12.56
N VAL A 68 -10.76 24.10 12.17
CA VAL A 68 -11.10 23.58 10.84
C VAL A 68 -12.46 22.89 10.90
N SER A 69 -13.38 23.28 10.01
CA SER A 69 -14.68 22.64 9.84
C SER A 69 -14.82 22.06 8.44
N VAL A 70 -15.23 20.79 8.37
CA VAL A 70 -15.38 20.02 7.13
C VAL A 70 -16.85 19.71 6.89
N TYR A 71 -17.35 20.07 5.72
CA TYR A 71 -18.74 19.87 5.35
C TYR A 71 -18.88 19.13 4.02
N LYS A 72 -20.04 18.51 3.79
CA LYS A 72 -20.48 17.96 2.50
C LYS A 72 -21.69 18.72 1.98
N ASP A 73 -21.71 18.99 0.69
CA ASP A 73 -22.91 19.39 -0.06
C ASP A 73 -22.97 18.63 -1.40
N GLY A 74 -23.71 17.52 -1.42
CA GLY A 74 -23.71 16.60 -2.56
C GLY A 74 -22.33 16.01 -2.80
N ASP A 75 -21.80 16.22 -4.01
CA ASP A 75 -20.49 15.73 -4.42
C ASP A 75 -19.33 16.64 -3.95
N TYR A 76 -19.65 17.76 -3.30
CA TYR A 76 -18.66 18.73 -2.87
C TYR A 76 -18.27 18.55 -1.41
N ALA A 77 -16.97 18.50 -1.15
CA ALA A 77 -16.39 18.71 0.18
C ALA A 77 -16.06 20.20 0.35
N ILE A 78 -16.36 20.75 1.52
CA ILE A 78 -16.16 22.17 1.83
C ILE A 78 -15.33 22.26 3.10
N ILE A 79 -14.18 22.94 3.01
CA ILE A 79 -13.25 23.14 4.13
C ILE A 79 -13.30 24.61 4.53
N VAL A 80 -13.53 24.87 5.81
CA VAL A 80 -13.46 26.20 6.40
C VAL A 80 -12.36 26.22 7.44
N HIS A 81 -11.47 27.20 7.33
CA HIS A 81 -10.41 27.44 8.31
C HIS A 81 -10.13 28.95 8.39
N GLY A 82 -10.42 29.55 9.54
CA GLY A 82 -10.39 31.01 9.72
C GLY A 82 -11.36 31.71 8.76
N ASP A 83 -10.87 32.71 8.02
CA ASP A 83 -11.65 33.44 7.01
C ASP A 83 -11.63 32.77 5.61
N THR A 84 -11.02 31.57 5.50
CA THR A 84 -10.87 30.85 4.24
C THR A 84 -11.92 29.75 4.13
N GLU A 85 -12.63 29.72 3.00
CA GLU A 85 -13.52 28.61 2.61
C GLU A 85 -13.08 28.10 1.23
N ALA A 86 -12.94 26.79 1.10
CA ALA A 86 -12.57 26.12 -0.14
C ALA A 86 -13.52 24.96 -0.42
N GLU A 87 -13.85 24.75 -1.70
CA GLU A 87 -14.74 23.68 -2.15
C GLU A 87 -14.00 22.76 -3.12
N PHE A 88 -14.19 21.44 -2.96
CA PHE A 88 -13.56 20.40 -3.76
C PHE A 88 -14.61 19.43 -4.27
N ALA A 89 -14.51 19.04 -5.54
CA ALA A 89 -15.54 18.23 -6.22
C ALA A 89 -15.06 16.85 -6.69
N ASP A 90 -13.77 16.55 -6.52
CA ASP A 90 -13.11 15.34 -7.03
C ASP A 90 -12.64 14.41 -5.89
N TRP A 91 -13.36 14.41 -4.77
CA TRP A 91 -13.06 13.55 -3.62
C TRP A 91 -13.79 12.21 -3.75
N ASN A 92 -13.43 11.23 -2.90
CA ASN A 92 -14.09 9.93 -2.90
C ASN A 92 -15.62 10.11 -2.76
N GLU A 93 -16.42 9.35 -3.53
CA GLU A 93 -17.89 9.45 -3.50
C GLU A 93 -18.46 9.27 -2.08
N ASN A 94 -17.82 8.39 -1.31
CA ASN A 94 -18.23 8.04 0.04
C ASN A 94 -17.62 8.98 1.09
N PHE A 95 -16.86 9.99 0.68
CA PHE A 95 -16.22 10.94 1.58
C PHE A 95 -17.21 11.47 2.62
N GLY A 96 -16.89 11.32 3.90
CA GLY A 96 -17.72 11.85 4.99
C GLY A 96 -19.09 11.21 5.15
N SER A 97 -19.27 9.98 4.66
CA SER A 97 -20.51 9.21 4.87
C SER A 97 -20.54 8.47 6.21
N THR A 98 -19.37 8.28 6.83
CA THR A 98 -19.18 7.49 8.06
C THR A 98 -18.41 8.30 9.10
N ASN A 99 -17.08 8.19 9.11
CA ASN A 99 -16.20 8.80 10.11
C ASN A 99 -15.07 9.55 9.44
N THR A 100 -15.07 10.88 9.59
CA THR A 100 -13.98 11.75 9.15
C THR A 100 -13.31 12.36 10.36
N ARG A 101 -11.99 12.33 10.41
CA ARG A 101 -11.18 12.99 11.43
C ARG A 101 -10.37 14.10 10.80
N VAL A 102 -10.15 15.17 11.56
CA VAL A 102 -9.46 16.38 11.13
C VAL A 102 -8.33 16.66 12.09
N TYR A 103 -7.15 16.95 11.56
CA TYR A 103 -5.99 17.40 12.32
C TYR A 103 -5.37 18.62 11.64
N LEU A 104 -4.71 19.46 12.42
CA LEU A 104 -4.02 20.65 11.94
C LEU A 104 -2.56 20.62 12.40
N GLN A 105 -1.65 20.16 11.53
CA GLN A 105 -0.23 19.95 11.85
C GLN A 105 0.65 20.26 10.63
N ASP A 106 1.91 20.63 10.84
CA ASP A 106 2.90 20.87 9.78
C ASP A 106 3.42 19.53 9.22
N PHE A 107 2.63 18.88 8.36
CA PHE A 107 2.86 17.52 7.88
C PHE A 107 4.05 17.46 6.91
N ASP A 108 4.19 18.48 6.06
CA ASP A 108 5.27 18.59 5.08
C ASP A 108 6.56 19.20 5.64
N GLN A 109 6.54 19.63 6.92
CA GLN A 109 7.66 20.21 7.65
C GLN A 109 8.19 21.52 7.04
N ASN A 110 7.31 22.29 6.40
CA ASN A 110 7.64 23.60 5.82
C ASN A 110 7.49 24.77 6.82
N GLY A 111 7.00 24.52 8.03
CA GLY A 111 6.78 25.53 9.08
C GLY A 111 5.39 26.16 9.06
N ARG A 112 4.47 25.69 8.23
CA ARG A 112 3.06 26.10 8.17
C ARG A 112 2.17 24.90 8.44
N ALA A 113 1.03 25.13 9.08
CA ALA A 113 0.10 24.04 9.35
C ALA A 113 -0.63 23.60 8.06
N ASP A 114 -0.71 22.28 7.90
CA ASP A 114 -1.49 21.59 6.89
C ASP A 114 -2.77 21.02 7.53
N ILE A 115 -3.83 20.89 6.72
CA ILE A 115 -5.06 20.22 7.15
C ILE A 115 -4.98 18.76 6.74
N ILE A 116 -5.07 17.86 7.72
CA ILE A 116 -4.97 16.42 7.52
C ILE A 116 -6.35 15.81 7.79
N LEU A 117 -6.91 15.14 6.80
CA LEU A 117 -8.18 14.44 6.92
C LEU A 117 -7.95 12.94 6.80
N LEU A 118 -8.49 12.19 7.76
CA LEU A 118 -8.57 10.74 7.69
C LEU A 118 -10.05 10.37 7.59
N ASP A 119 -10.48 9.92 6.41
CA ASP A 119 -11.86 9.59 6.11
C ASP A 119 -12.04 8.09 5.96
N GLU A 120 -13.06 7.51 6.59
CA GLU A 120 -13.35 6.09 6.50
C GLU A 120 -14.05 5.75 5.18
N GLU A 121 -13.29 5.18 4.24
CA GLU A 121 -13.72 4.87 2.87
C GLU A 121 -14.05 3.38 2.69
N THR A 122 -14.36 2.68 3.78
CA THR A 122 -14.70 1.25 3.72
C THR A 122 -15.96 1.05 2.87
N PRO A 123 -15.91 0.23 1.80
CA PRO A 123 -17.09 -0.01 0.97
C PRO A 123 -18.25 -0.58 1.79
N ALA A 124 -19.46 -0.07 1.56
CA ALA A 124 -20.65 -0.57 2.23
C ALA A 124 -20.86 -2.06 1.90
N GLY A 125 -21.00 -2.90 2.95
CA GLY A 125 -21.16 -4.34 2.79
C GLY A 125 -19.86 -5.11 2.52
N SER A 126 -18.71 -4.48 2.72
CA SER A 126 -17.40 -5.15 2.68
C SER A 126 -17.24 -6.19 3.81
N ASP A 127 -16.55 -7.29 3.51
CA ASP A 127 -16.13 -8.31 4.48
C ASP A 127 -14.81 -7.94 5.21
N GLU A 128 -14.29 -6.73 4.96
CA GLU A 128 -13.07 -6.25 5.61
C GLU A 128 -13.26 -6.16 7.13
N THR A 129 -12.34 -6.78 7.87
CA THR A 129 -12.41 -6.86 9.34
C THR A 129 -11.95 -5.58 10.04
N GLN A 130 -11.33 -4.66 9.29
CA GLN A 130 -10.87 -3.36 9.77
C GLN A 130 -11.32 -2.26 8.81
N PRO A 131 -11.66 -1.06 9.31
CA PRO A 131 -12.01 0.04 8.44
C PRO A 131 -10.81 0.49 7.59
N LEU A 132 -11.08 0.72 6.30
CA LEU A 132 -10.14 1.32 5.37
C LEU A 132 -10.33 2.84 5.36
N TYR A 133 -9.22 3.55 5.26
CA TYR A 133 -9.21 5.02 5.32
C TYR A 133 -8.54 5.63 4.08
N GLY A 134 -9.09 6.75 3.64
CA GLY A 134 -8.46 7.72 2.75
C GLY A 134 -7.74 8.80 3.57
N LEU A 135 -6.53 9.14 3.17
CA LEU A 135 -5.73 10.22 3.74
C LEU A 135 -5.69 11.38 2.76
N TYR A 136 -6.21 12.53 3.18
CA TYR A 136 -6.12 13.79 2.45
C TYR A 136 -5.22 14.73 3.23
N VAL A 137 -4.19 15.27 2.59
CA VAL A 137 -3.31 16.31 3.15
C VAL A 137 -3.48 17.56 2.31
N LEU A 138 -3.97 18.63 2.91
CA LEU A 138 -4.22 19.91 2.27
C LEU A 138 -3.13 20.89 2.71
N THR A 139 -2.18 21.16 1.81
CA THR A 139 -1.10 22.12 2.05
C THR A 139 -1.51 23.52 1.58
N PRO A 140 -1.17 24.60 2.31
CA PRO A 140 -1.45 25.96 1.84
C PRO A 140 -0.79 26.25 0.49
N SER A 141 -1.57 26.70 -0.49
CA SER A 141 -1.04 27.03 -1.82
C SER A 141 -0.10 28.23 -1.76
N GLU A 142 1.10 28.11 -2.35
CA GLU A 142 2.08 29.20 -2.40
C GLU A 142 1.72 30.30 -3.40
N SER A 143 0.80 30.00 -4.31
CA SER A 143 0.32 30.95 -5.31
C SER A 143 -1.03 31.52 -4.86
N GLY A 144 -1.20 32.84 -4.95
CA GLY A 144 -2.49 33.52 -4.74
C GLY A 144 -3.52 33.20 -5.84
N GLY A 145 -3.56 31.94 -6.29
CA GLY A 145 -4.54 31.39 -7.20
C GLY A 145 -5.92 31.24 -6.56
N LYS A 146 -6.85 30.65 -7.31
CA LYS A 146 -8.25 30.53 -6.93
C LYS A 146 -8.47 29.58 -5.75
N ASP A 147 -7.63 28.56 -5.63
CA ASP A 147 -7.76 27.52 -4.62
C ASP A 147 -6.70 27.70 -3.53
N PRO A 148 -7.10 27.84 -2.26
CA PRO A 148 -6.17 28.16 -1.17
C PRO A 148 -5.35 26.96 -0.70
N TYR A 149 -5.67 25.74 -1.16
CA TYR A 149 -5.00 24.51 -0.78
C TYR A 149 -4.64 23.64 -2.00
N THR A 150 -3.49 22.98 -1.92
CA THR A 150 -3.16 21.83 -2.76
C THR A 150 -3.54 20.56 -2.03
N VAL A 151 -4.29 19.65 -2.68
CA VAL A 151 -4.76 18.40 -2.07
C VAL A 151 -3.86 17.25 -2.51
N HIS A 152 -3.30 16.53 -1.54
CA HIS A 152 -2.57 15.27 -1.75
C HIS A 152 -3.38 14.14 -1.14
N TYR A 153 -3.61 13.07 -1.91
CA TYR A 153 -4.52 12.00 -1.52
C TYR A 153 -3.91 10.62 -1.74
N THR A 154 -4.17 9.71 -0.80
CA THR A 154 -3.95 8.28 -0.95
C THR A 154 -4.98 7.49 -0.16
N ASN A 155 -5.17 6.23 -0.51
CA ASN A 155 -6.06 5.31 0.20
C ASN A 155 -5.44 3.91 0.19
N ALA A 156 -6.15 2.93 0.76
CA ALA A 156 -5.66 1.56 0.89
C ALA A 156 -5.16 0.94 -0.43
N GLU A 157 -5.88 1.15 -1.53
CA GLU A 157 -5.55 0.60 -2.86
C GLU A 157 -4.36 1.33 -3.49
N ASN A 158 -4.43 2.66 -3.57
CA ASN A 158 -3.38 3.50 -4.16
C ASN A 158 -2.06 3.31 -3.40
N TRP A 159 -2.11 3.21 -2.07
CA TRP A 159 -0.94 3.00 -1.24
C TRP A 159 -0.32 1.63 -1.45
N LEU A 160 -1.13 0.55 -1.46
CA LEU A 160 -0.62 -0.79 -1.69
C LEU A 160 0.02 -0.93 -3.08
N ALA A 161 -0.58 -0.32 -4.10
CA ALA A 161 -0.05 -0.30 -5.45
C ALA A 161 1.29 0.46 -5.52
N TYR A 162 1.37 1.64 -4.87
CA TYR A 162 2.60 2.41 -4.73
C TYR A 162 3.71 1.62 -3.99
N PHE A 163 3.36 0.98 -2.86
CA PHE A 163 4.28 0.15 -2.07
C PHE A 163 4.86 -1.00 -2.92
N ASN A 164 4.02 -1.74 -3.64
CA ASN A 164 4.45 -2.85 -4.50
C ASN A 164 5.31 -2.39 -5.69
N GLY A 165 5.22 -1.12 -6.10
CA GLY A 165 6.13 -0.55 -7.10
C GLY A 165 7.56 -0.34 -6.56
N ILE A 166 7.73 -0.20 -5.25
CA ILE A 166 8.99 0.21 -4.61
C ILE A 166 9.63 -0.92 -3.80
N VAL A 167 8.83 -1.81 -3.22
CA VAL A 167 9.29 -2.88 -2.32
C VAL A 167 8.88 -4.23 -2.89
N THR A 168 9.84 -5.15 -2.98
CA THR A 168 9.57 -6.56 -3.30
C THR A 168 9.60 -7.37 -2.01
N CYS A 169 8.54 -8.13 -1.78
CA CYS A 169 8.42 -9.06 -0.66
C CYS A 169 8.61 -10.49 -1.14
N TYR A 170 9.34 -11.29 -0.37
CA TYR A 170 9.61 -12.69 -0.60
C TYR A 170 9.14 -13.49 0.60
N LEU A 171 8.40 -14.56 0.34
CA LEU A 171 8.06 -15.57 1.33
C LEU A 171 8.52 -16.93 0.82
N SER A 172 9.31 -17.62 1.62
CA SER A 172 9.77 -18.96 1.28
C SER A 172 9.80 -19.86 2.50
N ARG A 173 9.79 -21.17 2.26
CA ARG A 173 10.11 -22.18 3.26
C ARG A 173 11.54 -22.68 3.00
N PRO A 174 12.53 -22.34 3.85
CA PRO A 174 13.91 -22.77 3.62
C PRO A 174 14.06 -24.29 3.60
N GLN A 175 14.86 -24.83 2.67
CA GLN A 175 14.99 -26.27 2.44
C GLN A 175 15.52 -27.03 3.67
N ALA A 176 16.48 -26.44 4.39
CA ALA A 176 17.05 -27.05 5.59
C ALA A 176 16.16 -26.90 6.84
N TYR A 177 15.13 -26.04 6.78
CA TYR A 177 14.30 -25.67 7.93
C TYR A 177 12.80 -25.74 7.56
N PRO A 178 12.26 -26.94 7.33
CA PRO A 178 10.87 -27.12 6.87
C PRO A 178 9.83 -26.66 7.89
N ASN A 179 10.21 -26.47 9.15
CA ASN A 179 9.34 -25.97 10.20
C ASN A 179 9.23 -24.44 10.24
N LEU A 180 9.95 -23.72 9.37
CA LEU A 180 10.01 -22.27 9.37
C LEU A 180 9.56 -21.68 8.03
N LEU A 181 8.92 -20.54 8.10
CA LEU A 181 8.80 -19.61 6.99
C LEU A 181 9.83 -18.51 7.14
N GLN A 182 10.34 -18.03 6.02
CA GLN A 182 11.24 -16.91 5.92
C GLN A 182 10.58 -15.81 5.10
N PHE A 183 10.40 -14.64 5.72
CA PHE A 183 9.97 -13.42 5.06
C PHE A 183 11.18 -12.50 4.85
N VAL A 184 11.32 -11.96 3.64
CA VAL A 184 12.33 -10.97 3.28
C VAL A 184 11.64 -9.87 2.50
N MET A 185 12.00 -8.62 2.75
CA MET A 185 11.58 -7.50 1.92
C MET A 185 12.77 -6.58 1.66
N ASP A 186 12.84 -6.08 0.44
CA ASP A 186 13.87 -5.11 0.02
C ASP A 186 13.29 -4.21 -1.07
N TYR A 187 14.02 -3.17 -1.45
CA TYR A 187 13.66 -2.35 -2.59
C TYR A 187 13.56 -3.20 -3.87
N SER A 188 12.64 -2.84 -4.76
CA SER A 188 12.37 -3.58 -6.00
C SER A 188 13.56 -3.63 -6.95
N THR A 189 14.55 -2.76 -6.76
CA THR A 189 15.82 -2.73 -7.49
C THR A 189 16.85 -3.71 -6.93
N THR A 190 16.65 -4.23 -5.72
CA THR A 190 17.56 -5.18 -5.05
C THR A 190 17.25 -6.60 -5.47
N ASN A 191 18.27 -7.33 -5.91
CA ASN A 191 18.16 -8.77 -6.17
C ASN A 191 18.49 -9.56 -4.90
N VAL A 192 17.47 -9.95 -4.13
CA VAL A 192 17.62 -10.76 -2.92
C VAL A 192 18.13 -12.15 -3.30
N GLN A 193 19.22 -12.58 -2.66
CA GLN A 193 19.85 -13.87 -2.90
C GLN A 193 19.64 -14.85 -1.73
N PHE A 194 19.60 -16.13 -2.08
CA PHE A 194 19.38 -17.23 -1.14
C PHE A 194 20.49 -18.27 -1.29
N ASP A 195 20.94 -18.80 -0.15
CA ASP A 195 21.89 -19.90 -0.10
C ASP A 195 21.27 -21.18 -0.70
N ALA A 196 21.98 -21.79 -1.64
CA ALA A 196 21.46 -22.92 -2.42
C ALA A 196 21.29 -24.22 -1.62
N GLN A 197 21.96 -24.36 -0.47
CA GLN A 197 21.90 -25.57 0.36
C GLN A 197 20.80 -25.46 1.41
N THR A 198 20.71 -24.31 2.07
CA THR A 198 19.82 -24.08 3.20
C THR A 198 18.49 -23.45 2.77
N GLY A 199 18.49 -22.70 1.67
CA GLY A 199 17.36 -21.87 1.23
C GLY A 199 17.19 -20.58 2.04
N LEU A 200 18.12 -20.25 2.94
CA LEU A 200 18.07 -19.02 3.72
C LEU A 200 18.55 -17.83 2.89
N ALA A 201 18.00 -16.65 3.15
CA ALA A 201 18.51 -15.42 2.55
C ALA A 201 19.95 -15.16 3.02
N LEU A 202 20.82 -14.64 2.14
CA LEU A 202 22.20 -14.35 2.51
C LEU A 202 22.30 -13.33 3.67
N PRO A 203 23.39 -13.32 4.47
CA PRO A 203 23.50 -12.53 5.71
C PRO A 203 23.28 -11.03 5.59
N GLU A 204 23.55 -10.46 4.41
CA GLU A 204 23.31 -9.05 4.10
C GLU A 204 21.83 -8.70 3.96
N PHE A 205 20.95 -9.68 3.72
CA PHE A 205 19.51 -9.47 3.62
C PHE A 205 18.83 -9.75 4.96
N ARG A 206 18.07 -8.77 5.45
CA ARG A 206 17.30 -8.93 6.67
C ARG A 206 16.14 -9.88 6.42
N ALA A 207 16.18 -11.02 7.12
CA ALA A 207 15.13 -12.02 7.08
C ALA A 207 14.41 -12.13 8.43
N TYR A 208 13.12 -12.40 8.37
CA TYR A 208 12.25 -12.63 9.52
C TYR A 208 11.70 -14.04 9.43
N TYR A 209 11.47 -14.66 10.59
CA TYR A 209 11.10 -16.07 10.64
C TYR A 209 9.82 -16.27 11.44
N THR A 210 8.95 -17.12 10.94
CA THR A 210 7.75 -17.61 11.63
C THR A 210 7.68 -19.12 11.59
N ASN A 211 6.96 -19.73 12.54
CA ASN A 211 6.69 -21.16 12.50
C ASN A 211 5.73 -21.48 11.36
N ALA A 212 6.07 -22.46 10.53
CA ALA A 212 5.17 -22.97 9.51
C ALA A 212 4.05 -23.81 10.17
N PRO A 213 2.78 -23.61 9.81
CA PRO A 213 1.69 -24.43 10.33
C PRO A 213 1.81 -25.89 9.87
N ARG A 214 1.10 -26.79 10.54
CA ARG A 214 0.96 -28.19 10.13
C ARG A 214 -0.25 -28.33 9.20
N ALA A 215 -0.06 -29.06 8.10
CA ALA A 215 -1.14 -29.50 7.23
C ALA A 215 -1.95 -30.64 7.89
N GLN A 216 -3.10 -30.97 7.31
CA GLN A 216 -4.00 -32.01 7.83
C GLN A 216 -3.33 -33.40 7.89
N ASP A 217 -2.38 -33.67 7.00
CA ASP A 217 -1.60 -34.92 6.97
C ASP A 217 -0.45 -34.95 8.00
N GLY A 218 -0.30 -33.89 8.81
CA GLY A 218 0.76 -33.74 9.80
C GLY A 218 2.09 -33.28 9.23
N SER A 219 2.23 -33.06 7.91
CA SER A 219 3.41 -32.42 7.32
C SER A 219 3.44 -30.91 7.63
N TYR A 220 4.57 -30.24 7.39
CA TYR A 220 4.61 -28.78 7.44
C TYR A 220 4.02 -28.19 6.16
N ALA A 221 3.25 -27.12 6.29
CA ALA A 221 2.60 -26.48 5.16
C ALA A 221 3.62 -26.02 4.09
N ASP A 222 3.27 -26.23 2.84
CA ASP A 222 4.04 -25.81 1.68
C ASP A 222 3.52 -24.45 1.20
N VAL A 223 4.37 -23.42 1.27
CA VAL A 223 4.03 -22.09 0.75
C VAL A 223 3.79 -22.17 -0.75
N ASP A 224 2.67 -21.60 -1.18
CA ASP A 224 2.35 -21.37 -2.59
C ASP A 224 2.75 -19.95 -3.00
N SER A 225 2.26 -18.95 -2.26
CA SER A 225 2.49 -17.55 -2.56
C SER A 225 2.32 -16.68 -1.30
N ILE A 226 2.65 -15.40 -1.47
CA ILE A 226 2.41 -14.34 -0.49
C ILE A 226 1.28 -13.44 -1.01
N ARG A 227 0.41 -13.00 -0.11
CA ARG A 227 -0.58 -11.96 -0.39
C ARG A 227 -0.41 -10.81 0.60
N LEU A 228 -0.40 -9.59 0.08
CA LEU A 228 -0.49 -8.37 0.88
C LEU A 228 -1.94 -7.89 0.84
N ALA A 229 -2.53 -7.66 2.01
CA ALA A 229 -3.89 -7.13 2.11
C ALA A 229 -3.90 -5.60 1.93
N PRO A 230 -5.08 -4.98 1.72
CA PRO A 230 -5.20 -3.53 1.65
C PRO A 230 -4.55 -2.83 2.85
N ALA A 231 -3.93 -1.68 2.62
CA ALA A 231 -3.26 -0.93 3.67
C ALA A 231 -4.28 -0.24 4.59
N VAL A 232 -4.13 -0.43 5.90
CA VAL A 232 -4.88 0.32 6.91
C VAL A 232 -4.10 1.60 7.22
N ILE A 233 -4.66 2.74 6.83
CA ILE A 233 -4.04 4.05 7.03
C ILE A 233 -4.51 4.64 8.36
N SER A 234 -3.57 5.19 9.11
CA SER A 234 -3.79 5.86 10.38
C SER A 234 -2.91 7.10 10.47
N TYR A 235 -3.22 7.97 11.43
CA TYR A 235 -2.45 9.18 11.71
C TYR A 235 -2.16 9.26 13.20
N ASP A 236 -0.88 9.41 13.54
CA ASP A 236 -0.39 9.67 14.87
C ASP A 236 -0.15 11.18 15.01
N GLU A 237 -0.98 11.83 15.82
CA GLU A 237 -0.92 13.27 16.05
C GLU A 237 0.28 13.68 16.91
N ASP A 238 0.70 12.83 17.86
CA ASP A 238 1.82 13.11 18.76
C ASP A 238 3.14 13.06 18.00
N GLU A 239 3.27 12.12 17.06
CA GLU A 239 4.46 12.02 16.20
C GLU A 239 4.39 12.90 14.95
N ASN A 240 3.19 13.41 14.59
CA ASN A 240 2.88 14.05 13.32
C ASN A 240 3.28 13.17 12.13
N VAL A 241 2.77 11.94 12.11
CA VAL A 241 3.10 10.92 11.10
C VAL A 241 1.87 10.15 10.71
N ALA A 242 1.60 10.04 9.41
CA ALA A 242 0.65 9.05 8.92
C ALA A 242 1.36 7.70 8.73
N HIS A 243 0.68 6.61 9.08
CA HIS A 243 1.18 5.25 8.95
C HIS A 243 0.26 4.43 8.07
N ALA A 244 0.84 3.58 7.25
CA ALA A 244 0.15 2.49 6.57
C ALA A 244 0.60 1.16 7.15
N GLN A 245 -0.36 0.36 7.61
CA GLN A 245 -0.14 -1.02 8.02
C GLN A 245 -0.66 -1.96 6.94
N ILE A 246 0.20 -2.84 6.43
CA ILE A 246 -0.12 -3.82 5.38
C ILE A 246 -0.02 -5.22 6.00
N PRO A 247 -1.17 -5.88 6.23
CA PRO A 247 -1.17 -7.27 6.68
C PRO A 247 -0.57 -8.20 5.62
N VAL A 248 0.28 -9.13 6.09
CA VAL A 248 0.98 -10.10 5.23
C VAL A 248 0.41 -11.48 5.47
N TYR A 249 -0.06 -12.12 4.40
CA TYR A 249 -0.62 -13.47 4.42
C TYR A 249 0.26 -14.46 3.66
N ALA A 250 0.41 -15.65 4.23
CA ALA A 250 0.95 -16.82 3.58
C ALA A 250 -0.20 -17.66 3.00
N LEU A 251 -0.14 -17.94 1.70
CA LEU A 251 -1.04 -18.89 1.05
C LEU A 251 -0.29 -20.21 0.91
N TYR A 252 -0.93 -21.30 1.33
CA TYR A 252 -0.34 -22.63 1.31
C TYR A 252 -1.07 -23.54 0.32
N LYS A 253 -0.36 -24.55 -0.18
CA LYS A 253 -0.93 -25.56 -1.10
C LYS A 253 -1.80 -26.58 -0.37
N ASN A 254 -1.54 -26.79 0.91
CA ASN A 254 -2.05 -27.89 1.72
C ASN A 254 -2.53 -27.47 3.12
N ALA A 255 -2.71 -26.17 3.35
CA ALA A 255 -3.20 -25.60 4.60
C ALA A 255 -3.99 -24.32 4.33
N ASP A 256 -4.78 -23.87 5.30
CA ASP A 256 -5.54 -22.63 5.20
C ASP A 256 -4.62 -21.41 5.18
N GLU A 257 -5.05 -20.36 4.49
CA GLU A 257 -4.36 -19.08 4.50
C GLU A 257 -4.17 -18.56 5.94
N GLN A 258 -3.01 -17.97 6.20
CA GLN A 258 -2.67 -17.46 7.53
C GLN A 258 -2.00 -16.09 7.43
N GLN A 259 -2.45 -15.13 8.23
CA GLN A 259 -1.70 -13.89 8.44
C GLN A 259 -0.42 -14.22 9.21
N ILE A 260 0.74 -13.83 8.68
CA ILE A 260 2.04 -14.14 9.28
C ILE A 260 2.72 -12.92 9.92
N GLY A 261 2.25 -11.71 9.61
CA GLY A 261 2.77 -10.48 10.18
C GLY A 261 2.17 -9.24 9.55
N ASN A 262 2.77 -8.10 9.86
CA ASN A 262 2.39 -6.80 9.34
C ASN A 262 3.63 -6.03 8.88
N ILE A 263 3.51 -5.34 7.76
CA ILE A 263 4.46 -4.30 7.34
C ILE A 263 3.89 -2.96 7.80
N THR A 264 4.68 -2.19 8.54
CA THR A 264 4.36 -0.81 8.91
C THR A 264 5.24 0.13 8.10
N VAL A 265 4.63 1.16 7.53
CA VAL A 265 5.30 2.17 6.71
C VAL A 265 4.86 3.55 7.17
N GLY A 266 5.80 4.46 7.37
CA GLY A 266 5.50 5.88 7.56
C GLY A 266 5.26 6.56 6.22
N ILE A 267 4.31 7.47 6.17
CA ILE A 267 3.97 8.28 5.00
C ILE A 267 4.52 9.69 5.26
N GLU A 268 5.23 10.25 4.28
CA GLU A 268 5.66 11.64 4.27
C GLU A 268 5.18 12.32 2.99
N LEU A 269 4.90 13.63 3.05
CA LEU A 269 4.72 14.44 1.85
C LEU A 269 6.10 14.91 1.38
N ARG A 270 6.52 14.47 0.19
CA ARG A 270 7.81 14.86 -0.40
C ARG A 270 7.64 15.14 -1.88
N ASN A 271 8.06 16.32 -2.32
CA ASN A 271 7.90 16.78 -3.71
C ASN A 271 6.45 16.64 -4.19
N ASP A 272 5.50 17.18 -3.42
CA ASP A 272 4.05 17.15 -3.73
C ASP A 272 3.42 15.75 -3.84
N THR A 273 4.13 14.71 -3.37
CA THR A 273 3.67 13.32 -3.44
C THR A 273 3.73 12.65 -2.07
N LEU A 274 2.64 12.00 -1.67
CA LEU A 274 2.65 11.11 -0.50
C LEU A 274 3.53 9.89 -0.80
N SER A 275 4.56 9.69 0.01
CA SER A 275 5.64 8.75 -0.28
C SER A 275 6.13 8.02 0.96
N ILE A 276 6.90 6.95 0.76
CA ILE A 276 7.49 6.19 1.88
C ILE A 276 8.48 7.09 2.62
N ARG A 277 8.20 7.34 3.91
CA ARG A 277 9.11 8.03 4.82
C ARG A 277 10.43 7.28 4.94
N ALA A 278 11.54 8.00 4.83
CA ALA A 278 12.86 7.38 4.87
C ALA A 278 13.06 6.53 6.14
N LYS A 279 13.60 5.31 5.98
CA LYS A 279 13.88 4.36 7.07
C LYS A 279 12.66 3.95 7.91
N SER A 280 11.45 4.07 7.38
CA SER A 280 10.21 3.75 8.13
C SER A 280 9.63 2.36 7.85
N VAL A 281 10.07 1.67 6.79
CA VAL A 281 9.52 0.36 6.41
C VAL A 281 10.03 -0.72 7.36
N VAL A 282 9.12 -1.30 8.13
CA VAL A 282 9.41 -2.34 9.12
C VAL A 282 8.43 -3.48 8.95
N TYR A 283 8.91 -4.72 9.03
CA TYR A 283 8.06 -5.90 9.13
C TYR A 283 8.16 -6.47 10.54
N ALA A 284 7.02 -6.84 11.10
CA ALA A 284 6.92 -7.58 12.34
C ALA A 284 6.12 -8.86 12.11
N PRO A 285 6.65 -10.05 12.44
CA PRO A 285 5.85 -11.26 12.49
C PRO A 285 4.79 -11.15 13.59
N LEU A 286 3.67 -11.87 13.44
CA LEU A 286 2.74 -12.04 14.56
C LEU A 286 3.46 -12.75 15.72
N GLU A 287 3.25 -12.26 16.94
CA GLU A 287 4.01 -12.68 18.13
C GLU A 287 3.88 -14.18 18.39
N GLU A 288 2.69 -14.73 18.23
CA GLU A 288 2.37 -16.14 18.40
C GLU A 288 3.01 -17.05 17.33
N LEU A 289 3.41 -16.49 16.20
CA LEU A 289 4.07 -17.21 15.11
C LEU A 289 5.58 -16.97 15.07
N ALA A 290 6.08 -15.92 15.72
CA ALA A 290 7.47 -15.49 15.63
C ALA A 290 8.43 -16.63 16.01
N ALA A 291 9.47 -16.80 15.19
CA ALA A 291 10.50 -17.80 15.40
C ALA A 291 11.90 -17.17 15.40
N ALA A 292 12.81 -17.77 16.15
CA ALA A 292 14.21 -17.36 16.16
C ALA A 292 14.88 -17.63 14.81
N ALA A 293 15.81 -16.76 14.42
CA ALA A 293 16.62 -17.00 13.25
C ALA A 293 17.44 -18.30 13.40
N PRO A 294 17.54 -19.14 12.35
CA PRO A 294 18.40 -20.30 12.38
C PRO A 294 19.87 -19.92 12.64
N GLN A 295 20.60 -20.80 13.33
CA GLN A 295 22.05 -20.64 13.43
C GLN A 295 22.69 -20.86 12.06
N ARG A 296 23.55 -19.92 11.65
CA ARG A 296 24.24 -19.93 10.37
C ARG A 296 25.69 -20.35 10.56
#